data_AF-I9QM07-F1
#
_entry.id   AF-I9QM07-F1
#
_cell.length_a   1.000
_cell.length_b   1.000
_cell.length_c   1.000
_cell.angle_alpha   90.00
_cell.angle_beta   90.00
_cell.angle_gamma   90.00
#
_symmetry.space_group_name_H-M   'P 1'
#
loop_
_entity.id
_entity.type
_entity.pdbx_description
1 polymer ?
#
loop_
_entity_poly.entity_id
_entity_poly.type
_entity_poly.pdbx_seq_one_letter_code
_entity_poly.pdbx_strand_id
1 'polypeptide(L)'
;MDEHHCLLCMGSNTNRYAQLSVAREALRATFPDIHFGEMMETEAVGSGFHSPFSNQLAKFSTTLSPDSVHDLFKELERRCGRIPEDKAQGVVKLDIDLLVFDNKILKPEDMEREYIRRGMSVLF
;
A
#
# COMPACT_ATOMS: atom_id res chain seq x y z
N MET A 1 9.44 -15.43 -18.43
CA MET A 1 8.80 -15.28 -17.11
C MET A 1 7.43 -14.72 -17.39
N ASP A 2 6.42 -15.31 -16.80
CA ASP A 2 5.05 -14.82 -16.98
C ASP A 2 4.93 -13.48 -16.25
N GLU A 3 4.22 -12.55 -16.88
CA GLU A 3 3.91 -11.25 -16.30
C GLU A 3 2.65 -11.39 -15.45
N HIS A 4 2.69 -10.83 -14.24
CA HIS A 4 1.62 -10.91 -13.27
C HIS A 4 1.00 -9.54 -13.04
N HIS A 5 -0.33 -9.46 -13.02
CA HIS A 5 -1.06 -8.23 -12.76
C HIS A 5 -1.40 -8.10 -11.28
N CYS A 6 -0.99 -7.00 -10.67
CA CYS A 6 -1.06 -6.81 -9.24
C CYS A 6 -1.88 -5.57 -8.86
N LEU A 7 -2.53 -5.63 -7.70
CA LEU A 7 -3.12 -4.48 -7.01
C LEU A 7 -2.49 -4.37 -5.63
N LEU A 8 -1.96 -3.20 -5.31
CA LEU A 8 -1.51 -2.86 -3.96
C LEU A 8 -2.39 -1.78 -3.34
N CYS A 9 -2.39 -1.71 -2.02
CA CYS A 9 -2.73 -0.51 -1.27
C CYS A 9 -1.53 -0.05 -0.45
N MET A 10 -1.43 1.27 -0.28
CA MET A 10 -0.44 1.89 0.60
C MET A 10 -1.09 2.95 1.47
N GLY A 11 -0.63 3.08 2.71
CA GLY A 11 -1.21 3.95 3.71
C GLY A 11 -0.17 4.58 4.64
N SER A 12 -0.49 5.77 5.15
CA SER A 12 0.30 6.46 6.17
C SER A 12 -0.57 7.36 7.02
N ASN A 13 -0.27 7.49 8.32
CA ASN A 13 -0.92 8.42 9.24
C ASN A 13 0.01 9.51 9.81
N THR A 14 1.29 9.52 9.41
CA THR A 14 2.32 10.45 9.91
C THR A 14 3.18 10.93 8.75
N ASN A 15 3.36 12.25 8.63
CA ASN A 15 4.01 12.87 7.45
C ASN A 15 3.46 12.33 6.12
N ARG A 16 2.14 12.12 6.08
CA ARG A 16 1.42 11.26 5.13
C ARG A 16 1.81 11.49 3.68
N TYR A 17 1.77 12.74 3.23
CA TYR A 17 2.10 13.10 1.85
C TYR A 17 3.57 12.82 1.50
N ALA A 18 4.49 13.12 2.41
CA ALA A 18 5.92 12.88 2.20
C ALA A 18 6.22 11.39 2.15
N GLN A 19 5.68 10.61 3.10
CA GLN A 19 5.88 9.16 3.15
C GLN A 19 5.32 8.47 1.90
N LEU A 20 4.09 8.81 1.51
CA LEU A 20 3.51 8.28 0.27
C LEU A 20 4.26 8.75 -0.97
N SER A 21 4.88 9.94 -0.97
CA SER A 21 5.70 10.41 -2.09
C SER A 21 6.95 9.57 -2.27
N VAL A 22 7.69 9.32 -1.19
CA VAL A 22 8.89 8.46 -1.21
C VAL A 22 8.52 7.05 -1.69
N ALA A 23 7.40 6.50 -1.20
CA ALA A 23 6.93 5.20 -1.62
C ALA A 23 6.57 5.17 -3.12
N ARG A 24 5.87 6.18 -3.64
CA ARG A 24 5.55 6.28 -5.07
C ARG A 24 6.80 6.30 -5.94
N GLU A 25 7.82 7.07 -5.56
CA GLU A 25 9.07 7.16 -6.32
C GLU A 25 9.80 5.82 -6.34
N ALA A 26 9.91 5.15 -5.19
CA ALA A 26 10.56 3.83 -5.09
C ALA A 26 9.80 2.75 -5.88
N LEU A 27 8.46 2.75 -5.81
CA LEU A 27 7.62 1.82 -6.53
C LEU A 27 7.69 2.05 -8.05
N ARG A 28 7.71 3.31 -8.53
CA ARG A 28 7.89 3.62 -9.97
C ARG A 28 9.23 3.16 -10.52
N ALA A 29 10.28 3.25 -9.71
CA ALA A 29 11.60 2.76 -10.11
C ALA A 29 11.63 1.23 -10.24
N THR A 30 10.78 0.53 -9.49
CA THR A 30 10.70 -0.94 -9.48
C THR A 30 9.70 -1.47 -10.52
N PHE A 31 8.54 -0.82 -10.64
CA PHE A 31 7.43 -1.19 -11.49
C PHE A 31 7.09 -0.01 -12.40
N PRO A 32 7.75 0.11 -13.58
CA PRO A 32 7.62 1.31 -14.43
C PRO A 32 6.21 1.58 -14.94
N ASP A 33 5.37 0.54 -15.04
CA ASP A 33 3.98 0.61 -15.51
C ASP A 33 2.98 0.94 -14.37
N ILE A 34 3.46 1.09 -13.13
CA ILE A 34 2.58 1.31 -11.98
C ILE A 34 1.71 2.56 -12.15
N HIS A 35 0.42 2.35 -11.99
CA HIS A 35 -0.59 3.40 -12.05
C HIS A 35 -1.23 3.58 -10.67
N PHE A 36 -1.02 4.76 -10.08
CA PHE A 36 -1.60 5.14 -8.80
C PHE A 36 -2.97 5.79 -8.99
N GLY A 37 -3.93 5.38 -8.18
CA GLY A 37 -5.25 6.00 -8.11
C GLY A 37 -5.26 7.27 -7.27
N GLU A 38 -6.45 7.77 -7.01
CA GLU A 38 -6.66 8.92 -6.13
C GLU A 38 -6.18 8.60 -4.69
N MET A 39 -5.61 9.61 -4.05
CA MET A 39 -5.30 9.54 -2.63
C MET A 39 -6.55 9.86 -1.82
N MET A 40 -6.92 8.97 -0.91
CA MET A 40 -8.12 9.10 -0.08
C MET A 40 -7.72 9.28 1.39
N GLU A 41 -8.30 10.28 2.04
CA GLU A 41 -8.23 10.38 3.50
C GLU A 41 -9.28 9.47 4.12
N THR A 42 -8.90 8.73 5.16
CA THR A 42 -9.83 7.88 5.93
C THR A 42 -9.59 8.05 7.42
N GLU A 43 -10.66 7.96 8.20
CA GLU A 43 -10.54 7.82 9.64
C GLU A 43 -9.78 6.54 10.00
N ALA A 44 -9.07 6.58 11.12
CA ALA A 44 -8.38 5.41 11.62
C ALA A 44 -9.39 4.35 12.10
N VAL A 45 -9.18 3.10 11.69
CA VAL A 45 -10.01 1.97 12.13
C VAL A 45 -9.27 1.20 13.23
N GLY A 46 -9.89 1.10 14.41
CA GLY A 46 -9.32 0.43 15.58
C GLY A 46 -8.85 1.40 16.67
N SER A 47 -8.51 0.85 17.84
CA SER A 47 -8.04 1.62 18.99
C SER A 47 -6.53 1.90 18.93
N GLY A 48 -6.10 3.09 19.36
CA GLY A 48 -4.68 3.43 19.53
C GLY A 48 -4.08 4.30 18.43
N PHE A 49 -4.85 4.62 17.38
CA PHE A 49 -4.45 5.62 16.37
C PHE A 49 -4.94 7.01 16.78
N HIS A 50 -4.12 8.03 16.51
CA HIS A 50 -4.39 9.40 16.93
C HIS A 50 -4.53 10.39 15.76
N SER A 51 -4.43 9.89 14.52
CA SER A 51 -4.47 10.70 13.30
C SER A 51 -5.17 9.95 12.16
N PRO A 52 -5.82 10.66 11.23
CA PRO A 52 -6.39 10.05 10.02
C PRO A 52 -5.28 9.49 9.13
N PHE A 53 -5.66 8.55 8.27
CA PHE A 53 -4.77 7.95 7.28
C PHE A 53 -4.95 8.61 5.92
N SER A 54 -3.87 8.69 5.15
CA SER A 54 -3.95 8.85 3.70
C SER A 54 -3.66 7.49 3.08
N ASN A 55 -4.59 7.00 2.27
CA ASN A 55 -4.51 5.72 1.58
C ASN A 55 -4.50 5.92 0.07
N GLN A 56 -3.83 5.05 -0.65
CA GLN A 56 -3.75 5.09 -2.10
C GLN A 56 -3.66 3.67 -2.67
N LEU A 57 -4.43 3.39 -3.72
CA LEU A 57 -4.30 2.15 -4.48
C LEU A 57 -3.36 2.33 -5.66
N ALA A 58 -2.73 1.24 -6.09
CA ALA A 58 -2.01 1.22 -7.35
C ALA A 58 -2.07 -0.16 -8.02
N LYS A 59 -2.12 -0.16 -9.35
CA LYS A 59 -2.01 -1.36 -10.18
C LYS A 59 -0.69 -1.36 -10.92
N PHE A 60 -0.09 -2.53 -11.10
CA PHE A 60 1.19 -2.69 -11.78
C PHE A 60 1.34 -4.11 -12.33
N SER A 61 2.32 -4.31 -13.20
CA SER A 61 2.74 -5.62 -13.65
C SER A 61 4.13 -5.99 -13.10
N THR A 62 4.38 -7.28 -12.93
CA THR A 62 5.68 -7.76 -12.47
C THR A 62 5.96 -9.20 -12.88
N THR A 63 7.23 -9.56 -13.03
CA THR A 63 7.68 -10.96 -13.16
C THR A 63 8.13 -11.57 -11.84
N LEU A 64 8.03 -10.81 -10.74
CA LEU A 64 8.37 -11.25 -9.39
C LEU A 64 7.31 -12.18 -8.82
N SER A 65 7.73 -13.10 -7.94
CA SER A 65 6.79 -13.91 -7.16
C SER A 65 6.08 -13.06 -6.09
N PRO A 66 4.92 -13.50 -5.58
CA PRO A 66 4.22 -12.82 -4.49
C PRO A 66 5.12 -12.57 -3.27
N ASP A 67 5.97 -13.55 -2.91
CA ASP A 67 6.89 -13.43 -1.78
C ASP A 67 7.97 -12.37 -2.04
N SER A 68 8.50 -12.30 -3.27
CA SER A 68 9.48 -11.27 -3.64
C SER A 68 8.88 -9.86 -3.62
N VAL A 69 7.62 -9.71 -4.06
CA VAL A 69 6.89 -8.45 -3.96
C VAL A 69 6.66 -8.07 -2.50
N HIS A 70 6.28 -9.04 -1.66
CA HIS A 70 6.09 -8.82 -0.22
C HIS A 70 7.39 -8.35 0.45
N ASP A 71 8.51 -9.02 0.19
CA ASP A 71 9.81 -8.66 0.76
C ASP A 71 10.24 -7.25 0.35
N LEU A 72 10.01 -6.89 -0.91
CA LEU A 72 10.27 -5.54 -1.42
C LEU A 72 9.42 -4.48 -0.71
N PHE A 73 8.14 -4.75 -0.49
CA PHE A 73 7.27 -3.85 0.27
C PHE A 73 7.75 -3.68 1.70
N LYS A 74 8.16 -4.76 2.37
CA LYS A 74 8.72 -4.69 3.73
C LYS A 74 10.04 -3.93 3.79
N GLU A 75 10.87 -4.03 2.77
CA GLU A 75 12.08 -3.20 2.68
C GLU A 75 11.75 -1.72 2.53
N LEU A 76 10.75 -1.38 1.70
CA LEU A 76 10.32 0.01 1.52
C LEU A 76 9.72 0.60 2.81
N GLU A 77 8.91 -0.17 3.54
CA GLU A 77 8.40 0.22 4.86
C GLU A 77 9.54 0.52 5.85
N ARG A 78 10.57 -0.33 5.90
CA ARG A 78 11.76 -0.13 6.75
C ARG A 78 12.53 1.12 6.35
N ARG A 79 12.74 1.35 5.05
CA ARG A 79 13.42 2.55 4.52
C ARG A 79 12.69 3.85 4.84
N CYS A 80 11.36 3.82 4.95
CA CYS A 80 10.54 4.93 5.43
C CYS A 80 10.59 5.13 6.96
N GLY A 81 11.46 4.38 7.65
CA GLY A 81 11.78 4.55 9.07
C GLY A 81 10.82 3.82 10.00
N ARG A 82 10.03 2.85 9.51
CA ARG A 82 9.17 2.02 10.35
C ARG A 82 10.01 1.24 11.36
N ILE A 83 9.75 1.44 12.64
CA ILE A 83 10.36 0.68 13.75
C ILE A 83 9.29 -0.12 14.49
N PRO A 84 9.64 -1.23 15.17
CA PRO A 84 8.66 -2.06 15.88
C PRO A 84 7.79 -1.31 16.89
N GLU A 85 8.37 -0.31 17.55
CA GLU A 85 7.73 0.51 18.59
C GLU A 85 6.63 1.42 18.03
N ASP A 86 6.69 1.79 16.75
CA ASP A 86 5.73 2.70 16.11
C ASP A 86 4.30 2.14 16.25
N LYS A 87 4.13 0.81 16.16
CA LYS A 87 2.82 0.15 16.25
C LYS A 87 2.17 0.32 17.62
N ALA A 88 2.95 0.32 18.70
CA ALA A 88 2.44 0.53 20.06
C ALA A 88 2.01 1.99 20.30
N GLN A 89 2.53 2.93 19.51
CA GLN A 89 2.20 4.35 19.56
C GLN A 89 1.12 4.76 18.54
N GLY A 90 0.57 3.81 17.79
CA GLY A 90 -0.36 4.10 16.71
C GLY A 90 0.26 4.89 15.56
N VAL A 91 1.57 4.83 15.39
CA VAL A 91 2.29 5.49 14.30
C VAL A 91 2.42 4.52 13.13
N VAL A 92 1.96 4.94 11.97
CA VAL A 92 2.09 4.22 10.71
C VAL A 92 2.74 5.16 9.70
N LYS A 93 4.06 5.06 9.63
CA LYS A 93 4.89 5.82 8.69
C LYS A 93 4.58 5.43 7.26
N LEU A 94 4.59 4.14 6.98
CA LEU A 94 4.21 3.55 5.72
C LEU A 94 3.77 2.10 5.97
N ASP A 95 2.69 1.72 5.31
CA ASP A 95 2.18 0.35 5.24
C ASP A 95 1.87 0.08 3.77
N ILE A 96 2.41 -0.98 3.20
CA ILE A 96 2.15 -1.38 1.81
C ILE A 96 1.79 -2.86 1.80
N ASP A 97 0.66 -3.15 1.17
CA ASP A 97 0.13 -4.49 1.08
C ASP A 97 -0.26 -4.84 -0.35
N LEU A 98 0.07 -6.07 -0.74
CA LEU A 98 -0.39 -6.67 -1.97
C LEU A 98 -1.79 -7.26 -1.75
N LEU A 99 -2.80 -6.67 -2.40
CA LEU A 99 -4.20 -7.06 -2.28
C LEU A 99 -4.57 -8.18 -3.24
N VAL A 100 -4.09 -8.08 -4.49
CA VAL A 100 -4.41 -9.00 -5.58
C VAL A 100 -3.14 -9.33 -6.35
N PHE A 101 -3.01 -10.60 -6.73
CA PHE A 101 -1.98 -11.11 -7.63
C PHE A 101 -2.65 -12.01 -8.67
N ASP A 102 -2.64 -11.57 -9.93
CA ASP A 102 -3.46 -12.08 -11.02
C ASP A 102 -4.95 -12.17 -10.64
N ASN A 103 -5.50 -13.38 -10.70
CA ASN A 103 -6.89 -13.66 -10.39
C ASN A 103 -7.10 -14.05 -8.92
N LYS A 104 -6.07 -13.90 -8.07
CA LYS A 104 -6.10 -14.31 -6.66
C LYS A 104 -6.12 -13.10 -5.74
N ILE A 105 -7.16 -13.02 -4.91
CA ILE A 105 -7.22 -12.08 -3.79
C ILE A 105 -6.37 -12.64 -2.64
N LEU A 106 -5.38 -11.86 -2.19
CA LEU A 106 -4.47 -12.23 -1.10
C LEU A 106 -4.97 -11.73 0.26
N LYS A 107 -5.68 -10.60 0.28
CA LYS A 107 -6.22 -9.98 1.50
C LYS A 107 -7.73 -9.73 1.41
N PRO A 108 -8.56 -10.78 1.50
CA PRO A 108 -10.01 -10.66 1.31
C PRO A 108 -10.68 -9.73 2.32
N GLU A 109 -10.20 -9.69 3.56
CA GLU A 109 -10.73 -8.79 4.60
C GLU A 109 -10.49 -7.31 4.28
N ASP A 110 -9.33 -6.97 3.72
CA ASP A 110 -9.02 -5.59 3.35
C ASP A 110 -9.84 -5.14 2.13
N MET A 111 -10.20 -6.05 1.22
CA MET A 111 -11.06 -5.75 0.08
C MET A 111 -12.46 -5.23 0.48
N GLU A 112 -12.88 -5.49 1.71
CA GLU A 112 -14.16 -5.02 2.25
C GLU A 112 -14.13 -3.54 2.69
N ARG A 113 -12.93 -2.95 2.83
CA ARG A 113 -12.76 -1.56 3.27
C ARG A 113 -13.31 -0.59 2.24
N GLU A 114 -14.03 0.42 2.71
CA GLU A 114 -14.72 1.39 1.83
C GLU A 114 -13.76 2.08 0.85
N TYR A 115 -12.60 2.54 1.33
CA TYR A 115 -11.63 3.21 0.46
C TYR A 115 -11.03 2.27 -0.59
N ILE A 116 -10.93 0.97 -0.32
CA ILE A 116 -10.44 0.00 -1.30
C ILE A 116 -11.50 -0.17 -2.39
N ARG A 117 -12.77 -0.39 -2.02
CA ARG A 117 -13.88 -0.50 -2.97
C ARG A 117 -14.03 0.74 -3.85
N ARG A 118 -13.98 1.93 -3.24
CA ARG A 118 -14.02 3.21 -3.96
C ARG A 118 -12.83 3.37 -4.89
N GLY A 119 -11.62 3.12 -4.40
CA GLY A 119 -10.40 3.21 -5.21
C GLY A 119 -10.43 2.28 -6.42
N MET A 120 -10.93 1.04 -6.24
CA MET A 120 -11.05 0.08 -7.34
C MET A 120 -11.99 0.56 -8.45
N SER A 121 -13.12 1.20 -8.11
CA SER A 121 -14.07 1.72 -9.11
C SER A 121 -13.54 2.86 -9.98
N VAL A 122 -12.42 3.48 -9.57
CA VAL A 122 -11.76 4.56 -10.32
C VAL A 122 -10.54 4.04 -11.07
N LEU A 123 -9.88 3.01 -10.54
CA LEU A 123 -8.67 2.41 -11.11
C LEU A 123 -8.95 1.42 -12.25
N PHE A 124 -10.16 0.86 -12.27
CA PHE A 124 -10.70 -0.09 -13.26
C PHE A 124 -12.02 0.44 -13.81
#